data_AF-A0A9W7BG37-F1
#
_entry.id   AF-A0A9W7BG37-F1
#
_cell.length_a   1.000
_cell.length_b   1.000
_cell.length_c   1.000
_cell.angle_alpha   90.00
_cell.angle_beta   90.00
_cell.angle_gamma   90.00
#
_symmetry.space_group_name_H-M   'P 1'
#
loop_
_entity.id
_entity.type
_entity.pdbx_description
1 polymer ?
#
loop_
_entity_poly.entity_id
_entity_poly.type
_entity_poly.pdbx_seq_one_letter_code
_entity_poly.pdbx_strand_id
1 'polypeptide(L)'
;MDGDKDDEAKKRLAKEKAKDKAKEKADKVKRDSYKMKLLIVLAALATYATAFVPSMPIRSATSVAFGMSDPPSPEVDPRRKEENPQQNPVRMPTVEGVDGSQMDVVSRLLKDRILLLGTQVDDEVANVLVAQLLYLANEDPEKDITLYINSPGGSVSAGMAIYDTMQYVPCDVSTVCFGMAASMGAFLLGAGEKGKRKSLPNARIMIHQPLGGAQGQASDIEIQAKEILYIREVLNTYIAEYTDQPKSKIEEDCDRDFFMTAEEAQEYGIIDEVITTKTSGIKKPAMPELI
;
A
#
# COMPACT_ATOMS: atom_id res chain seq x y z
N MET A 1 46.54 36.83 36.02
CA MET A 1 45.21 36.23 36.25
C MET A 1 44.93 35.25 35.10
N ASP A 2 45.86 34.32 34.85
CA ASP A 2 45.91 33.57 33.57
C ASP A 2 45.93 32.05 33.74
N GLY A 3 46.00 31.54 34.97
CA GLY A 3 45.98 30.10 35.25
C GLY A 3 44.59 29.45 35.17
N ASP A 4 43.53 30.23 35.44
CA ASP A 4 42.16 29.68 35.60
C ASP A 4 41.45 29.44 34.26
N LYS A 5 41.79 30.25 33.23
CA LYS A 5 41.23 30.11 31.87
C LYS A 5 41.81 28.89 31.13
N ASP A 6 43.05 28.53 31.43
CA ASP A 6 43.77 27.42 30.78
C ASP A 6 43.28 26.05 31.28
N ASP A 7 42.89 25.97 32.55
CA ASP A 7 42.28 24.78 33.14
C ASP A 7 40.83 24.56 32.67
N GLU A 8 40.08 25.64 32.46
CA GLU A 8 38.73 25.54 31.91
C GLU A 8 38.75 25.07 30.43
N ALA A 9 39.70 25.56 29.63
CA ALA A 9 39.90 25.13 28.26
C ALA A 9 40.28 23.64 28.16
N LYS A 10 41.19 23.17 29.05
CA LYS A 10 41.57 21.75 29.13
C LYS A 10 40.38 20.86 29.53
N LYS A 11 39.54 21.30 30.47
CA LYS A 11 38.31 20.58 30.86
C LYS A 11 37.30 20.49 29.72
N ARG A 12 37.12 21.56 28.93
CA ARG A 12 36.22 21.56 27.76
C ARG A 12 36.71 20.59 26.68
N LEU A 13 38.00 20.62 26.35
CA LEU A 13 38.61 19.70 25.37
C LEU A 13 38.54 18.23 25.82
N ALA A 14 38.71 17.96 27.11
CA ALA A 14 38.57 16.61 27.66
C ALA A 14 37.12 16.10 27.56
N LYS A 15 36.13 16.98 27.79
CA LYS A 15 34.71 16.64 27.69
C LYS A 15 34.27 16.38 26.25
N GLU A 16 34.82 17.12 25.30
CA GLU A 16 34.57 16.93 23.86
C GLU A 16 35.16 15.60 23.36
N LYS A 17 36.43 15.32 23.69
CA LYS A 17 37.06 14.02 23.38
C LYS A 17 36.33 12.83 24.00
N ALA A 18 35.73 13.00 25.17
CA ALA A 18 34.93 11.96 25.81
C ALA A 18 33.59 11.73 25.09
N LYS A 19 32.95 12.79 24.58
CA LYS A 19 31.74 12.68 23.75
C LYS A 19 32.01 11.99 22.41
N ASP A 20 33.11 12.32 21.75
CA ASP A 20 33.48 11.71 20.48
C ASP A 20 33.75 10.21 20.63
N LYS A 21 34.50 9.83 21.68
CA LYS A 21 34.71 8.41 22.01
C LYS A 21 33.42 7.67 22.35
N ALA A 22 32.47 8.33 23.01
CA ALA A 22 31.17 7.73 23.31
C ALA A 22 30.33 7.53 22.05
N LYS A 23 30.35 8.50 21.11
CA LYS A 23 29.68 8.41 19.82
C LYS A 23 30.28 7.32 18.95
N GLU A 24 31.61 7.24 18.86
CA GLU A 24 32.30 6.19 18.11
C GLU A 24 32.00 4.78 18.65
N LYS A 25 31.92 4.65 19.99
CA LYS A 25 31.54 3.39 20.64
C LYS A 25 30.08 3.02 20.34
N ALA A 26 29.16 3.98 20.35
CA ALA A 26 27.75 3.75 20.00
C ALA A 26 27.58 3.36 18.53
N ASP A 27 28.30 4.00 17.61
CA ASP A 27 28.28 3.70 16.18
C ASP A 27 28.90 2.33 15.88
N LYS A 28 29.92 1.92 16.65
CA LYS A 28 30.47 0.56 16.58
C LYS A 28 29.45 -0.49 17.03
N VAL A 29 28.77 -0.26 18.17
CA VAL A 29 27.73 -1.18 18.67
C VAL A 29 26.56 -1.30 17.68
N LYS A 30 26.11 -0.19 17.08
CA LYS A 30 25.09 -0.21 16.02
C LYS A 30 25.56 -1.03 14.82
N ARG A 31 26.77 -0.76 14.29
CA ARG A 31 27.32 -1.51 13.15
C ARG A 31 27.44 -3.01 13.42
N ASP A 32 27.88 -3.39 14.60
CA ASP A 32 28.01 -4.80 14.99
C ASP A 32 26.63 -5.46 15.14
N SER A 33 25.62 -4.74 15.64
CA SER A 33 24.22 -5.21 15.67
C SER A 33 23.65 -5.44 14.26
N TYR A 34 23.87 -4.50 13.32
CA TYR A 34 23.42 -4.67 11.93
C TYR A 34 24.11 -5.84 11.24
N LYS A 35 25.42 -6.02 11.45
CA LYS A 35 26.16 -7.18 10.92
C LYS A 35 25.61 -8.50 11.46
N MET A 36 25.29 -8.55 12.75
CA MET A 36 24.72 -9.75 13.38
C MET A 36 23.32 -10.06 12.85
N LYS A 37 22.45 -9.04 12.69
CA LYS A 37 21.12 -9.20 12.08
C LYS A 37 21.21 -9.68 10.62
N LEU A 38 22.15 -9.13 9.84
CA LEU A 38 22.38 -9.55 8.47
C LEU A 38 22.89 -11.01 8.37
N LEU A 39 23.78 -11.42 9.28
CA LEU A 39 24.25 -12.81 9.38
C LEU A 39 23.11 -13.79 9.72
N ILE A 40 22.19 -13.40 10.60
CA ILE A 40 21.01 -14.21 10.94
C ILE A 40 20.09 -14.37 9.72
N VAL A 41 19.84 -13.29 8.97
CA VAL A 41 19.03 -13.33 7.75
C VAL A 41 19.69 -14.21 6.67
N LEU A 42 21.00 -14.08 6.47
CA LEU A 42 21.75 -14.92 5.52
C LEU A 42 21.76 -16.41 5.94
N ALA A 43 21.86 -16.70 7.24
CA ALA A 43 21.80 -18.08 7.74
C ALA A 43 20.40 -18.70 7.55
N ALA A 44 19.33 -17.93 7.76
CA ALA A 44 17.95 -18.36 7.53
C ALA A 44 17.67 -18.66 6.04
N LEU A 45 18.21 -17.84 5.13
CA LEU A 45 18.12 -18.08 3.69
C LEU A 45 18.90 -19.33 3.25
N ALA A 46 20.06 -19.58 3.85
CA ALA A 46 20.86 -20.79 3.57
C ALA A 46 20.22 -22.09 4.10
N THR A 47 19.41 -22.01 5.17
CA THR A 47 18.66 -23.18 5.69
C THR A 47 17.44 -23.50 4.83
N TYR A 48 16.85 -22.52 4.16
CA TYR A 48 15.73 -22.75 3.24
C TYR A 48 16.18 -23.40 1.92
N ALA A 49 17.42 -23.14 1.49
CA ALA A 49 17.99 -23.65 0.25
C ALA A 49 18.40 -25.15 0.30
N THR A 50 18.44 -25.78 1.48
CA THR A 50 18.85 -27.20 1.63
C THR A 50 17.72 -28.18 1.90
N ALA A 51 16.47 -27.71 1.99
CA ALA A 51 15.32 -28.53 2.41
C ALA A 51 14.39 -29.03 1.28
N PHE A 52 14.77 -28.91 0.00
CA PHE A 52 13.92 -29.38 -1.10
C PHE A 52 14.68 -30.27 -2.11
N VAL A 53 14.91 -31.52 -1.71
CA VAL A 53 15.18 -32.62 -2.64
C VAL A 53 14.17 -33.73 -2.32
N PRO A 54 13.16 -34.02 -3.15
CA PRO A 54 12.22 -35.09 -2.85
C PRO A 54 12.84 -36.44 -3.24
N SER A 55 13.14 -37.26 -2.23
CA SER A 55 13.41 -38.69 -2.38
C SER A 55 12.09 -39.47 -2.48
N MET A 56 11.84 -40.14 -3.61
CA MET A 56 10.76 -41.14 -3.74
C MET A 56 11.11 -42.42 -2.95
N PRO A 57 10.10 -43.06 -2.32
CA PRO A 57 10.10 -44.51 -2.27
C PRO A 57 8.79 -45.15 -2.76
N ILE A 58 9.03 -46.24 -3.47
CA ILE A 58 8.17 -47.30 -4.02
C ILE A 58 7.06 -47.74 -3.05
N ARG A 59 5.82 -47.93 -3.57
CA ARG A 59 4.79 -48.76 -2.92
C ARG A 59 4.38 -49.93 -3.82
N SER A 60 4.44 -51.10 -3.18
CA SER A 60 4.02 -52.41 -3.65
C SER A 60 2.49 -52.52 -3.82
N ALA A 61 2.08 -53.38 -4.74
CA ALA A 61 0.71 -53.62 -5.18
C ALA A 61 -0.12 -54.44 -4.19
N THR A 62 -1.40 -54.07 -3.99
CA THR A 62 -2.61 -54.93 -4.12
C THR A 62 -3.88 -54.20 -3.68
N SER A 63 -4.82 -53.98 -4.61
CA SER A 63 -6.19 -54.53 -4.56
C SER A 63 -6.97 -53.99 -5.77
N VAL A 64 -7.64 -54.90 -6.47
CA VAL A 64 -8.33 -54.69 -7.73
C VAL A 64 -9.73 -54.14 -7.45
N ALA A 65 -10.09 -53.00 -8.04
CA ALA A 65 -11.49 -52.59 -8.21
C ALA A 65 -11.67 -52.17 -9.68
N PHE A 66 -12.45 -52.96 -10.41
CA PHE A 66 -12.90 -52.66 -11.77
C PHE A 66 -13.85 -51.45 -11.70
N GLY A 67 -13.42 -50.32 -12.23
CA GLY A 67 -14.22 -49.12 -12.40
C GLY A 67 -13.65 -48.33 -13.57
N MET A 68 -14.51 -47.97 -14.52
CA MET A 68 -14.19 -47.36 -15.81
C MET A 68 -13.13 -46.26 -15.70
N SER A 69 -12.06 -46.37 -16.49
CA SER A 69 -10.98 -45.39 -16.54
C SER A 69 -11.48 -44.08 -17.14
N ASP A 70 -11.52 -43.02 -16.34
CA ASP A 70 -11.55 -41.66 -16.87
C ASP A 70 -10.32 -41.47 -17.80
N PRO A 71 -10.47 -40.77 -18.94
CA PRO A 71 -9.32 -40.45 -19.77
C PRO A 71 -8.31 -39.64 -18.95
N PRO A 72 -6.99 -39.85 -19.15
CA PRO A 72 -5.99 -39.09 -18.43
C PRO A 72 -6.20 -37.59 -18.70
N SER A 73 -6.29 -36.80 -17.63
CA SER A 73 -6.31 -35.35 -17.70
C SER A 73 -5.12 -34.88 -18.53
N PRO A 74 -5.31 -33.95 -19.49
CA PRO A 74 -4.26 -33.55 -20.41
C PRO A 74 -3.03 -33.08 -19.64
N GLU A 75 -1.86 -33.58 -20.05
CA GLU A 75 -0.57 -33.21 -19.48
C GLU A 75 -0.35 -31.71 -19.69
N VAL A 76 -0.32 -30.95 -18.59
CA VAL A 76 -0.15 -29.50 -18.61
C VAL A 76 1.34 -29.22 -18.88
N ASP A 77 1.68 -28.74 -20.09
CA ASP A 77 3.06 -28.32 -20.41
C ASP A 77 3.46 -27.17 -19.45
N PRO A 78 4.48 -27.34 -18.60
CA PRO A 78 4.91 -26.30 -17.65
C PRO A 78 5.48 -25.04 -18.33
N ARG A 79 5.68 -25.04 -19.64
CA ARG A 79 6.08 -23.88 -20.45
C ARG A 79 4.89 -23.15 -21.09
N ARG A 80 3.68 -23.70 -20.99
CA ARG A 80 2.47 -23.02 -21.45
C ARG A 80 2.20 -21.89 -20.46
N LYS A 81 2.43 -20.63 -20.87
CA LYS A 81 1.82 -19.49 -20.19
C LYS A 81 0.32 -19.75 -20.21
N GLU A 82 -0.31 -19.86 -19.03
CA GLU A 82 -1.75 -19.79 -18.95
C GLU A 82 -2.16 -18.47 -19.63
N GLU A 83 -2.90 -18.58 -20.73
CA GLU A 83 -3.61 -17.42 -21.25
C GLU A 83 -4.57 -17.04 -20.13
N ASN A 84 -4.32 -15.89 -19.48
CA ASN A 84 -5.22 -15.33 -18.49
C ASN A 84 -6.61 -15.34 -19.14
N PRO A 85 -7.59 -16.13 -18.65
CA PRO A 85 -8.85 -16.30 -19.32
C PRO A 85 -9.38 -14.90 -19.59
N GLN A 86 -9.49 -14.53 -20.87
CA GLN A 86 -9.84 -13.20 -21.29
C GLN A 86 -11.16 -12.87 -20.61
N GLN A 87 -11.08 -12.12 -19.51
CA GLN A 87 -12.24 -11.73 -18.76
C GLN A 87 -13.00 -10.84 -19.74
N ASN A 88 -14.13 -11.33 -20.24
CA ASN A 88 -15.00 -10.51 -21.06
C ASN A 88 -15.23 -9.22 -20.27
N PRO A 89 -14.84 -8.04 -20.80
CA PRO A 89 -14.96 -6.81 -20.05
C PRO A 89 -16.44 -6.66 -19.67
N VAL A 90 -16.67 -6.43 -18.38
CA VAL A 90 -18.03 -6.21 -17.87
C VAL A 90 -18.61 -5.06 -18.68
N ARG A 91 -19.67 -5.34 -19.45
CA ARG A 91 -20.35 -4.30 -20.21
C ARG A 91 -21.08 -3.40 -19.22
N MET A 92 -20.62 -2.16 -19.11
CA MET A 92 -21.30 -1.17 -18.30
C MET A 92 -22.69 -0.89 -18.90
N PRO A 93 -23.74 -0.80 -18.06
CA PRO A 93 -25.06 -0.34 -18.52
C PRO A 93 -24.94 1.04 -19.18
N THR A 94 -25.81 1.31 -20.15
CA THR A 94 -25.95 2.63 -20.75
C THR A 94 -27.12 3.38 -20.13
N VAL A 95 -26.99 4.70 -20.06
CA VAL A 95 -28.02 5.64 -19.64
C VAL A 95 -28.29 6.63 -20.77
N GLU A 96 -29.56 7.02 -20.91
CA GLU A 96 -29.97 8.01 -21.90
C GLU A 96 -29.76 9.42 -21.33
N GLY A 97 -29.00 10.23 -22.06
CA GLY A 97 -28.80 11.66 -21.78
C GLY A 97 -30.04 12.47 -22.10
N VAL A 98 -30.09 13.70 -21.57
CA VAL A 98 -31.21 14.64 -21.80
C VAL A 98 -31.38 14.99 -23.29
N ASP A 99 -30.31 14.86 -24.08
CA ASP A 99 -30.26 15.08 -25.53
C ASP A 99 -30.52 13.81 -26.36
N GLY A 100 -30.86 12.68 -25.73
CA GLY A 100 -31.04 11.38 -26.38
C GLY A 100 -29.74 10.64 -26.71
N SER A 101 -28.58 11.16 -26.28
CA SER A 101 -27.30 10.46 -26.42
C SER A 101 -27.21 9.28 -25.44
N GLN A 102 -26.71 8.12 -25.90
CA GLN A 102 -26.41 7.01 -24.98
C GLN A 102 -24.98 7.13 -24.48
N MET A 103 -24.82 7.15 -23.16
CA MET A 103 -23.52 7.12 -22.48
C MET A 103 -23.49 5.98 -21.48
N ASP A 104 -22.32 5.39 -21.22
CA ASP A 104 -22.20 4.41 -20.16
C ASP A 104 -22.34 5.09 -18.77
N VAL A 105 -22.66 4.28 -17.75
CA VAL A 105 -22.85 4.79 -16.38
C VAL A 105 -21.61 5.50 -15.83
N VAL A 106 -20.38 5.06 -16.17
CA VAL A 106 -19.14 5.70 -15.67
C VAL A 106 -18.98 7.08 -16.30
N SER A 107 -19.22 7.20 -17.60
CA SER A 107 -19.24 8.49 -18.30
C SER A 107 -20.30 9.43 -17.72
N ARG A 108 -21.46 8.91 -17.30
CA ARG A 108 -22.48 9.72 -16.60
C ARG A 108 -22.01 10.18 -15.22
N LEU A 109 -21.33 9.32 -14.45
CA LEU A 109 -20.77 9.66 -13.15
C LEU A 109 -19.67 10.71 -13.26
N LEU A 110 -18.84 10.66 -14.31
CA LEU A 110 -17.82 11.68 -14.57
C LEU A 110 -18.43 13.08 -14.72
N LYS A 111 -19.60 13.20 -15.37
CA LYS A 111 -20.35 14.49 -15.44
C LYS A 111 -20.80 15.00 -14.06
N ASP A 112 -21.03 14.10 -13.10
CA ASP A 112 -21.32 14.44 -11.71
C ASP A 112 -20.03 14.60 -10.88
N ARG A 113 -18.85 14.58 -11.53
CA ARG A 113 -17.50 14.67 -10.93
C ARG A 113 -17.16 13.52 -9.99
N ILE A 114 -17.67 12.34 -10.32
CA ILE A 114 -17.44 11.10 -9.58
C ILE A 114 -16.49 10.21 -10.38
N LEU A 115 -15.33 9.90 -9.77
CA LEU A 115 -14.30 9.01 -10.32
C LEU A 115 -14.30 7.67 -9.58
N LEU A 116 -13.89 6.60 -10.25
CA LEU A 116 -13.84 5.25 -9.69
C LEU A 116 -12.44 4.66 -9.81
N LEU A 117 -11.82 4.38 -8.65
CA LEU A 117 -10.67 3.49 -8.54
C LEU A 117 -11.16 2.12 -8.02
N GLY A 118 -11.61 1.27 -8.94
CA GLY A 118 -12.23 -0.03 -8.63
C GLY A 118 -11.35 -1.25 -8.83
N THR A 119 -10.06 -1.06 -9.13
CA THR A 119 -9.12 -2.11 -9.53
C THR A 119 -7.76 -1.93 -8.83
N GLN A 120 -6.83 -2.83 -9.11
CA GLN A 120 -5.42 -2.64 -8.77
C GLN A 120 -4.89 -1.33 -9.37
N VAL A 121 -4.01 -0.65 -8.64
CA VAL A 121 -3.33 0.55 -9.10
C VAL A 121 -2.17 0.14 -10.01
N ASP A 122 -2.26 0.49 -11.28
CA ASP A 122 -1.21 0.35 -12.28
C ASP A 122 -1.11 1.62 -13.14
N ASP A 123 -0.16 1.65 -14.07
CA ASP A 123 0.11 2.82 -14.89
C ASP A 123 -1.08 3.17 -15.81
N GLU A 124 -1.86 2.19 -16.27
CA GLU A 124 -3.04 2.44 -17.11
C GLU A 124 -4.15 3.12 -16.32
N VAL A 125 -4.49 2.58 -15.15
CA VAL A 125 -5.48 3.15 -14.24
C VAL A 125 -5.06 4.54 -13.77
N ALA A 126 -3.79 4.72 -13.41
CA ALA A 126 -3.26 6.02 -13.00
C ALA A 126 -3.37 7.05 -14.11
N ASN A 127 -2.96 6.72 -15.35
CA ASN A 127 -3.07 7.65 -16.48
C ASN A 127 -4.52 8.08 -16.74
N VAL A 128 -5.48 7.16 -16.64
CA VAL A 128 -6.92 7.48 -16.79
C VAL A 128 -7.38 8.42 -15.67
N LEU A 129 -7.07 8.12 -14.41
CA LEU A 129 -7.48 8.96 -13.29
C LEU A 129 -6.83 10.34 -13.31
N VAL A 130 -5.54 10.43 -13.64
CA VAL A 130 -4.83 11.71 -13.80
C VAL A 130 -5.49 12.54 -14.91
N ALA A 131 -5.79 11.94 -16.06
CA ALA A 131 -6.48 12.64 -17.15
C ALA A 131 -7.87 13.14 -16.72
N GLN A 132 -8.63 12.32 -15.98
CA GLN A 132 -9.96 12.69 -15.48
C GLN A 132 -9.90 13.81 -14.43
N LEU A 133 -8.95 13.77 -13.50
CA LEU A 133 -8.74 14.83 -12.50
C LEU A 133 -8.42 16.17 -13.18
N LEU A 134 -7.48 16.17 -14.12
CA LEU A 134 -7.11 17.37 -14.88
C LEU A 134 -8.26 17.90 -15.73
N TYR A 135 -9.02 17.01 -16.38
CA TYR A 135 -10.20 17.38 -17.15
C TYR A 135 -11.25 18.06 -16.28
N LEU A 136 -11.61 17.46 -15.14
CA LEU A 136 -12.61 18.01 -14.24
C LEU A 136 -12.16 19.34 -13.61
N ALA A 137 -10.89 19.45 -13.23
CA ALA A 137 -10.31 20.69 -12.72
C ALA A 137 -10.38 21.83 -13.75
N ASN A 138 -10.19 21.53 -15.04
CA ASN A 138 -10.30 22.53 -16.11
C ASN A 138 -11.76 22.90 -16.44
N GLU A 139 -12.70 21.95 -16.29
CA GLU A 139 -14.13 22.21 -16.51
C GLU A 139 -14.73 23.12 -15.44
N ASP A 140 -14.40 22.89 -14.17
CA ASP A 140 -14.85 23.70 -13.03
C ASP A 140 -13.84 23.56 -11.88
N PRO A 141 -12.96 24.55 -11.65
CA PRO A 141 -11.89 24.48 -10.65
C PRO A 141 -12.37 24.72 -9.22
N GLU A 142 -13.61 25.18 -9.01
CA GLU A 142 -14.15 25.48 -7.67
C GLU A 142 -14.97 24.33 -7.10
N LYS A 143 -15.35 23.36 -7.95
CA LYS A 143 -16.24 22.27 -7.57
C LYS A 143 -15.46 21.00 -7.23
N ASP A 144 -15.75 20.45 -6.06
CA ASP A 144 -15.16 19.20 -5.57
C ASP A 144 -15.23 18.05 -6.60
N ILE A 145 -14.22 17.17 -6.55
CA ILE A 145 -14.21 15.88 -7.22
C ILE A 145 -14.36 14.80 -6.15
N THR A 146 -15.17 13.76 -6.40
CA THR A 146 -15.30 12.61 -5.49
C THR A 146 -14.65 11.37 -6.09
N LEU A 147 -13.58 10.87 -5.47
CA LEU A 147 -12.90 9.64 -5.82
C LEU A 147 -13.40 8.49 -4.95
N TYR A 148 -14.12 7.55 -5.56
CA TYR A 148 -14.55 6.31 -4.92
C TYR A 148 -13.49 5.22 -5.07
N ILE A 149 -13.08 4.62 -3.95
CA ILE A 149 -11.94 3.70 -3.89
C ILE A 149 -12.41 2.31 -3.41
N ASN A 150 -12.16 1.32 -4.25
CA ASN A 150 -12.18 -0.11 -3.96
C ASN A 150 -10.95 -0.75 -4.61
N SER A 151 -9.81 -0.70 -3.92
CA SER A 151 -8.52 -1.11 -4.47
C SER A 151 -7.66 -1.88 -3.48
N PRO A 152 -7.02 -2.98 -3.91
CA PRO A 152 -6.01 -3.68 -3.12
C PRO A 152 -4.65 -2.94 -3.09
N GLY A 153 -4.55 -1.75 -3.70
CA GLY A 153 -3.28 -1.06 -3.94
C GLY A 153 -2.63 -1.52 -5.23
N GLY A 154 -1.31 -1.40 -5.34
CA GLY A 154 -0.56 -1.74 -6.54
C GLY A 154 0.75 -0.98 -6.66
N SER A 155 1.07 -0.50 -7.86
CA SER A 155 2.29 0.23 -8.15
C SER A 155 2.38 1.53 -7.35
N VAL A 156 3.48 1.72 -6.63
CA VAL A 156 3.71 2.92 -5.83
C VAL A 156 3.89 4.15 -6.73
N SER A 157 4.63 4.04 -7.83
CA SER A 157 4.84 5.17 -8.76
C SER A 157 3.51 5.61 -9.40
N ALA A 158 2.68 4.66 -9.81
CA ALA A 158 1.36 4.94 -10.36
C ALA A 158 0.45 5.61 -9.32
N GLY A 159 0.45 5.12 -8.08
CA GLY A 159 -0.31 5.73 -7.00
C GLY A 159 0.19 7.13 -6.62
N MET A 160 1.52 7.36 -6.65
CA MET A 160 2.09 8.68 -6.41
C MET A 160 1.71 9.69 -7.51
N ALA A 161 1.59 9.25 -8.78
CA ALA A 161 1.11 10.11 -9.86
C ALA A 161 -0.33 10.59 -9.63
N ILE A 162 -1.21 9.69 -9.16
CA ILE A 162 -2.59 10.04 -8.78
C ILE A 162 -2.56 11.01 -7.59
N TYR A 163 -1.80 10.69 -6.55
CA TYR A 163 -1.66 11.52 -5.35
C TYR A 163 -1.21 12.94 -5.68
N ASP A 164 -0.09 13.09 -6.40
CA ASP A 164 0.45 14.41 -6.76
C ASP A 164 -0.56 15.19 -7.61
N THR A 165 -1.33 14.52 -8.47
CA THR A 165 -2.38 15.16 -9.25
C THR A 165 -3.55 15.61 -8.38
N MET A 166 -3.95 14.81 -7.37
CA MET A 166 -4.97 15.22 -6.40
C MET A 166 -4.56 16.48 -5.63
N GLN A 167 -3.27 16.61 -5.29
CA GLN A 167 -2.74 17.81 -4.61
C GLN A 167 -2.49 18.99 -5.56
N TYR A 168 -2.30 18.71 -6.86
CA TYR A 168 -2.02 19.72 -7.88
C TYR A 168 -3.26 20.46 -8.36
N VAL A 169 -4.40 19.76 -8.47
CA VAL A 169 -5.65 20.38 -8.93
C VAL A 169 -6.16 21.40 -7.90
N PRO A 170 -6.75 22.53 -8.35
CA PRO A 170 -7.19 23.59 -7.44
C PRO A 170 -8.46 23.26 -6.65
N CYS A 171 -9.24 22.26 -7.09
CA CYS A 171 -10.45 21.81 -6.42
C CYS A 171 -10.16 20.70 -5.42
N ASP A 172 -10.92 20.67 -4.34
CA ASP A 172 -10.81 19.62 -3.33
C ASP A 172 -11.17 18.24 -3.91
N VAL A 173 -10.38 17.23 -3.52
CA VAL A 173 -10.67 15.83 -3.86
C VAL A 173 -11.20 15.11 -2.62
N SER A 174 -12.51 14.86 -2.58
CA SER A 174 -13.14 14.00 -1.57
C SER A 174 -12.90 12.53 -1.91
N THR A 175 -12.61 11.72 -0.90
CA THR A 175 -12.37 10.27 -1.08
C THR A 175 -13.43 9.46 -0.35
N VAL A 176 -13.87 8.36 -0.96
CA VAL A 176 -14.86 7.46 -0.36
C VAL A 176 -14.44 6.02 -0.54
N CYS A 177 -14.14 5.33 0.56
CA CYS A 177 -13.89 3.90 0.52
C CYS A 177 -15.20 3.10 0.49
N PHE A 178 -15.30 2.18 -0.47
CA PHE A 178 -16.36 1.17 -0.52
C PHE A 178 -15.71 -0.18 -0.82
N GLY A 179 -16.01 -1.21 -0.02
CA GLY A 179 -15.30 -2.49 -0.13
C GLY A 179 -13.94 -2.44 0.59
N MET A 180 -12.85 -2.17 -0.13
CA MET A 180 -11.51 -2.19 0.46
C MET A 180 -10.62 -1.06 -0.05
N ALA A 181 -9.82 -0.48 0.83
CA ALA A 181 -8.70 0.39 0.47
C ALA A 181 -7.44 -0.14 1.17
N ALA A 182 -6.57 -0.80 0.42
CA ALA A 182 -5.36 -1.42 0.96
C ALA A 182 -4.10 -0.85 0.29
N SER A 183 -2.99 -0.77 1.02
CA SER A 183 -1.70 -0.31 0.49
C SER A 183 -1.85 1.06 -0.21
N MET A 184 -1.47 1.22 -1.48
CA MET A 184 -1.69 2.46 -2.23
C MET A 184 -3.17 2.90 -2.32
N GLY A 185 -4.13 1.97 -2.21
CA GLY A 185 -5.55 2.33 -2.10
C GLY A 185 -5.87 3.04 -0.79
N ALA A 186 -5.30 2.58 0.34
CA ALA A 186 -5.42 3.25 1.64
C ALA A 186 -4.70 4.59 1.65
N PHE A 187 -3.52 4.65 1.01
CA PHE A 187 -2.74 5.87 0.87
C PHE A 187 -3.56 6.96 0.14
N LEU A 188 -4.15 6.62 -1.01
CA LEU A 188 -4.97 7.54 -1.78
C LEU A 188 -6.26 7.93 -1.06
N LEU A 189 -6.86 7.01 -0.28
CA LEU A 189 -8.01 7.31 0.57
C LEU A 189 -7.66 8.40 1.60
N GLY A 190 -6.55 8.21 2.32
CA GLY A 190 -6.09 9.13 3.36
C GLY A 190 -5.62 10.49 2.85
N ALA A 191 -5.18 10.54 1.59
CA ALA A 191 -4.70 11.73 0.92
C ALA A 191 -5.81 12.64 0.33
N GLY A 192 -7.08 12.28 0.49
CA GLY A 192 -8.18 13.18 0.15
C GLY A 192 -8.19 14.44 1.03
N GLU A 193 -8.97 15.44 0.62
CA GLU A 193 -9.09 16.70 1.36
C GLU A 193 -9.56 16.46 2.80
N LYS A 194 -8.91 17.13 3.76
CA LYS A 194 -9.18 16.94 5.19
C LYS A 194 -10.62 17.33 5.53
N GLY A 195 -11.32 16.46 6.25
CA GLY A 195 -12.75 16.61 6.52
C GLY A 195 -13.67 16.07 5.41
N LYS A 196 -13.12 15.62 4.28
CA LYS A 196 -13.87 15.06 3.14
C LYS A 196 -13.48 13.62 2.81
N ARG A 197 -12.76 12.92 3.70
CA ARG A 197 -12.36 11.51 3.55
C ARG A 197 -13.38 10.62 4.25
N LYS A 198 -14.00 9.68 3.52
CA LYS A 198 -15.14 8.90 4.03
C LYS A 198 -14.98 7.42 3.77
N SER A 199 -15.73 6.61 4.51
CA SER A 199 -15.78 5.17 4.29
C SER A 199 -17.17 4.60 4.57
N LEU A 200 -17.53 3.52 3.87
CA LEU A 200 -18.71 2.74 4.21
C LEU A 200 -18.46 1.83 5.43
N PRO A 201 -19.50 1.50 6.23
CA PRO A 201 -19.31 0.88 7.56
C PRO A 201 -18.68 -0.51 7.59
N ASN A 202 -18.69 -1.24 6.47
CA ASN A 202 -18.11 -2.58 6.36
C ASN A 202 -16.82 -2.58 5.52
N ALA A 203 -16.36 -1.41 5.09
CA ALA A 203 -15.13 -1.35 4.32
C ALA A 203 -13.93 -1.69 5.20
N ARG A 204 -12.89 -2.24 4.58
CA ARG A 204 -11.63 -2.58 5.23
C ARG A 204 -10.53 -1.69 4.72
N ILE A 205 -9.78 -1.08 5.63
CA ILE A 205 -8.62 -0.25 5.33
C ILE A 205 -7.39 -1.05 5.75
N MET A 206 -6.33 -1.06 4.93
CA MET A 206 -5.08 -1.73 5.28
C MET A 206 -3.88 -0.89 4.88
N ILE A 207 -2.95 -0.69 5.81
CA ILE A 207 -1.66 -0.04 5.54
C ILE A 207 -0.53 -1.04 5.78
N HIS A 208 0.55 -0.90 5.00
CA HIS A 208 1.78 -1.67 5.16
C HIS A 208 2.95 -0.96 4.47
N GLN A 209 4.17 -1.44 4.69
CA GLN A 209 5.36 -0.98 3.98
C GLN A 209 5.33 -1.42 2.50
N PRO A 210 6.00 -0.67 1.60
CA PRO A 210 6.04 -1.03 0.20
C PRO A 210 6.75 -2.38 -0.01
N LEU A 211 6.24 -3.15 -0.97
CA LEU A 211 6.82 -4.41 -1.40
C LEU A 211 7.65 -4.20 -2.67
N GLY A 212 8.78 -4.91 -2.77
CA GLY A 212 9.62 -4.89 -3.95
C GLY A 212 10.63 -6.02 -3.93
N GLY A 213 11.45 -6.10 -4.97
CA GLY A 213 12.48 -7.11 -5.12
C GLY A 213 13.62 -6.60 -5.99
N ALA A 214 14.82 -7.15 -5.79
CA ALA A 214 16.00 -6.81 -6.56
C ALA A 214 16.78 -8.07 -6.91
N GLN A 215 17.34 -8.11 -8.11
CA GLN A 215 18.24 -9.14 -8.61
C GLN A 215 19.32 -8.48 -9.48
N GLY A 216 20.52 -9.04 -9.53
CA GLY A 216 21.62 -8.48 -10.32
C GLY A 216 22.94 -8.44 -9.56
N GLN A 217 23.82 -7.52 -9.94
CA GLN A 217 25.10 -7.34 -9.25
C GLN A 217 24.87 -6.82 -7.83
N ALA A 218 25.85 -7.03 -6.93
CA ALA A 218 25.76 -6.55 -5.55
C ALA A 218 25.48 -5.03 -5.47
N SER A 219 26.09 -4.25 -6.36
CA SER A 219 25.85 -2.81 -6.48
C SER A 219 24.41 -2.48 -6.89
N ASP A 220 23.83 -3.24 -7.81
CA ASP A 220 22.44 -3.02 -8.26
C ASP A 220 21.45 -3.33 -7.14
N ILE A 221 21.68 -4.43 -6.40
CA ILE A 221 20.88 -4.79 -5.23
C ILE A 221 20.97 -3.70 -4.16
N GLU A 222 22.17 -3.15 -3.90
CA GLU A 222 22.34 -2.05 -2.95
C GLU A 222 21.58 -0.78 -3.37
N ILE A 223 21.61 -0.43 -4.65
CA ILE A 223 20.87 0.73 -5.19
C ILE A 223 19.37 0.54 -4.98
N GLN A 224 18.82 -0.61 -5.38
CA GLN A 224 17.39 -0.88 -5.26
C GLN A 224 16.94 -0.97 -3.79
N ALA A 225 17.78 -1.52 -2.91
CA ALA A 225 17.51 -1.54 -1.47
C ALA A 225 17.45 -0.13 -0.88
N LYS A 226 18.32 0.79 -1.31
CA LYS A 226 18.26 2.20 -0.88
C LYS A 226 16.99 2.88 -1.39
N GLU A 227 16.59 2.61 -2.63
CA GLU A 227 15.39 3.20 -3.23
C GLU A 227 14.11 2.77 -2.52
N ILE A 228 13.92 1.48 -2.25
CA ILE A 228 12.71 1.04 -1.54
C ILE A 228 12.64 1.56 -0.10
N LEU A 229 13.80 1.72 0.57
CA LEU A 229 13.87 2.35 1.89
C LEU A 229 13.50 3.83 1.83
N TYR A 230 13.92 4.54 0.77
CA TYR A 230 13.52 5.92 0.53
C TYR A 230 12.02 6.04 0.27
N ILE A 231 11.46 5.20 -0.59
CA ILE A 231 10.02 5.17 -0.88
C ILE A 231 9.21 4.92 0.40
N ARG A 232 9.62 3.94 1.22
CA ARG A 232 8.99 3.66 2.51
C ARG A 232 8.98 4.91 3.41
N GLU A 233 10.11 5.60 3.48
CA GLU A 233 10.26 6.83 4.28
C GLU A 233 9.32 7.94 3.81
N VAL A 234 9.20 8.12 2.49
CA VAL A 234 8.29 9.10 1.87
C VAL A 234 6.84 8.78 2.19
N LEU A 235 6.41 7.53 1.96
CA LEU A 235 5.03 7.10 2.23
C LEU A 235 4.68 7.27 3.70
N ASN A 236 5.55 6.82 4.61
CA ASN A 236 5.31 6.97 6.05
C ASN A 236 5.24 8.43 6.48
N THR A 237 5.97 9.32 5.82
CA THR A 237 5.92 10.77 6.10
C THR A 237 4.56 11.36 5.73
N TYR A 238 4.07 11.08 4.52
CA TYR A 238 2.75 11.56 4.10
C TYR A 238 1.62 10.94 4.92
N ILE A 239 1.69 9.64 5.23
CA ILE A 239 0.71 8.98 6.11
C ILE A 239 0.69 9.66 7.48
N ALA A 240 1.85 9.92 8.07
CA ALA A 240 1.93 10.62 9.36
C ALA A 240 1.32 12.03 9.29
N GLU A 241 1.52 12.75 8.18
CA GLU A 241 1.01 14.10 7.98
C GLU A 241 -0.52 14.15 7.92
N TYR A 242 -1.16 13.35 7.06
CA TYR A 242 -2.63 13.41 6.92
C TYR A 242 -3.40 12.69 8.03
N THR A 243 -2.74 11.81 8.80
CA THR A 243 -3.36 11.14 9.96
C THR A 243 -3.15 11.88 11.28
N ASP A 244 -2.27 12.89 11.30
CA ASP A 244 -1.78 13.54 12.53
C ASP A 244 -1.12 12.56 13.53
N GLN A 245 -0.70 11.36 13.09
CA GLN A 245 0.00 10.38 13.93
C GLN A 245 1.51 10.65 13.94
N PRO A 246 2.22 10.34 15.05
CA PRO A 246 3.67 10.35 15.04
C PRO A 246 4.22 9.38 14.01
N LYS A 247 5.20 9.82 13.21
CA LYS A 247 5.83 8.97 12.18
C LYS A 247 6.37 7.64 12.72
N SER A 248 6.90 7.62 13.95
CA SER A 248 7.37 6.38 14.58
C SER A 248 6.26 5.35 14.78
N LYS A 249 5.03 5.80 15.00
CA LYS A 249 3.86 4.92 15.10
C LYS A 249 3.46 4.39 13.72
N ILE A 250 3.47 5.24 12.69
CA ILE A 250 3.25 4.80 11.31
C ILE A 250 4.29 3.76 10.89
N GLU A 251 5.57 3.95 11.24
CA GLU A 251 6.62 2.97 10.95
C GLU A 251 6.40 1.61 11.62
N GLU A 252 5.90 1.61 12.86
CA GLU A 252 5.56 0.39 13.61
C GLU A 252 4.33 -0.30 13.00
N ASP A 253 3.24 0.45 12.80
CA ASP A 253 1.98 -0.09 12.31
C ASP A 253 2.08 -0.54 10.84
N CYS A 254 2.90 0.12 10.01
CA CYS A 254 3.15 -0.31 8.62
C CYS A 254 4.19 -1.44 8.50
N ASP A 255 4.88 -1.89 9.58
CA ASP A 255 5.89 -2.95 9.43
C ASP A 255 5.27 -4.25 8.92
N ARG A 256 4.00 -4.51 9.22
CA ARG A 256 3.22 -5.63 8.68
C ARG A 256 1.89 -5.12 8.15
N ASP A 257 1.10 -6.03 7.58
CA ASP A 257 -0.26 -5.71 7.17
C ASP A 257 -1.08 -5.33 8.40
N PHE A 258 -1.47 -4.06 8.49
CA PHE A 258 -2.27 -3.52 9.58
C PHE A 258 -3.66 -3.17 9.08
N PHE A 259 -4.62 -4.03 9.41
CA PHE A 259 -6.00 -3.91 8.97
C PHE A 259 -6.88 -3.20 9.99
N MET A 260 -7.72 -2.30 9.49
CA MET A 260 -8.67 -1.50 10.26
C MET A 260 -10.10 -1.67 9.70
N THR A 261 -11.07 -1.64 10.60
CA THR A 261 -12.47 -1.30 10.32
C THR A 261 -12.57 0.16 9.88
N ALA A 262 -13.73 0.57 9.35
CA ALA A 262 -13.98 1.96 9.03
C ALA A 262 -13.89 2.85 10.29
N GLU A 263 -14.42 2.38 11.42
CA GLU A 263 -14.36 3.07 12.70
C GLU A 263 -12.92 3.21 13.21
N GLU A 264 -12.13 2.14 13.21
CA GLU A 264 -10.70 2.19 13.59
C GLU A 264 -9.91 3.12 12.66
N ALA A 265 -10.18 3.11 11.35
CA ALA A 265 -9.52 4.00 10.40
C ALA A 265 -9.88 5.47 10.61
N GLN A 266 -11.11 5.76 11.10
CA GLN A 266 -11.52 7.11 11.48
C GLN A 266 -10.76 7.55 12.74
N GLU A 267 -10.69 6.70 13.77
CA GLU A 267 -9.93 6.97 15.00
C GLU A 267 -8.43 7.12 14.74
N TYR A 268 -7.89 6.35 13.77
CA TYR A 268 -6.50 6.42 13.35
C TYR A 268 -6.19 7.70 12.57
N GLY A 269 -7.20 8.35 11.96
CA GLY A 269 -7.06 9.60 11.20
C GLY A 269 -6.91 9.40 9.68
N ILE A 270 -7.10 8.19 9.14
CA ILE A 270 -7.08 7.93 7.70
C ILE A 270 -8.34 8.49 7.03
N ILE A 271 -9.48 8.42 7.71
CA ILE A 271 -10.74 9.00 7.23
C ILE A 271 -11.34 9.93 8.29
N ASP A 272 -12.28 10.76 7.86
CA ASP A 272 -12.96 11.74 8.72
C ASP A 272 -14.37 11.28 9.10
N GLU A 273 -15.04 10.48 8.26
CA GLU A 273 -16.44 10.08 8.45
C GLU A 273 -16.71 8.63 8.02
N VAL A 274 -17.37 7.86 8.90
CA VAL A 274 -18.04 6.61 8.51
C VAL A 274 -19.48 6.92 8.09
N ILE A 275 -19.78 6.73 6.80
CA ILE A 275 -21.09 7.07 6.24
C ILE A 275 -22.14 6.13 6.79
N THR A 276 -23.10 6.68 7.53
CA THR A 276 -24.27 5.92 7.97
C THR A 276 -25.18 5.61 6.78
N THR A 277 -25.73 4.39 6.74
CA THR A 277 -26.66 3.99 5.68
C THR A 277 -27.85 4.95 5.61
N LYS A 278 -28.13 5.49 4.42
CA LYS A 278 -29.28 6.39 4.16
C LYS A 278 -30.65 5.76 4.48
N THR A 279 -30.69 4.45 4.73
CA THR A 279 -31.89 3.70 5.07
C THR A 279 -31.82 3.22 6.52
N SER A 280 -32.75 3.68 7.35
CA SER A 280 -32.88 3.30 8.77
C SER A 280 -33.21 1.82 9.01
N GLY A 281 -33.45 1.03 7.96
CA GLY A 281 -33.90 -0.36 8.03
C GLY A 281 -32.80 -1.41 8.12
N ILE A 282 -31.54 -1.07 7.81
CA ILE A 282 -30.42 -2.03 7.88
C ILE A 282 -29.82 -1.98 9.30
N LYS A 283 -30.20 -2.92 10.16
CA LYS A 283 -29.56 -3.10 11.46
C LYS A 283 -28.17 -3.68 11.25
N LYS A 284 -27.11 -2.94 11.63
CA LYS A 284 -25.74 -3.46 11.65
C LYS A 284 -25.66 -4.54 12.76
N PRO A 285 -25.31 -5.80 12.44
CA PRO A 285 -25.09 -6.80 13.48
C PRO A 285 -23.87 -6.41 14.32
N ALA A 286 -23.71 -7.02 15.50
CA ALA A 286 -22.48 -6.87 16.27
C ALA A 286 -21.30 -7.36 15.42
N MET A 287 -20.28 -6.51 15.25
CA MET A 287 -19.09 -6.87 14.50
C MET A 287 -18.21 -7.79 15.35
N PRO A 288 -17.50 -8.75 14.75
CA PRO A 288 -16.51 -9.53 15.48
C PRO A 288 -15.37 -8.64 15.96
N GLU A 289 -14.89 -8.85 17.18
CA GLU A 289 -13.62 -8.29 17.62
C GLU A 289 -12.48 -9.08 16.97
N LEU A 290 -11.48 -8.38 16.44
CA LEU A 290 -10.25 -9.00 15.95
C LEU A 290 -9.40 -9.34 17.18
N ILE A 291 -9.17 -10.62 17.43
CA ILE A 291 -8.32 -11.13 18.52
C ILE A 291 -6.85 -11.03 18.12
#